data_AF-A0A0F8XJ85-F1
#
_entry.id   AF-A0A0F8XJ85-F1
#
_cell.length_a   1.000
_cell.length_b   1.000
_cell.length_c   1.000
_cell.angle_alpha   90.00
_cell.angle_beta   90.00
_cell.angle_gamma   90.00
#
_symmetry.space_group_name_H-M   'P 1'
#
loop_
_entity.id
_entity.type
_entity.pdbx_description
1 polymer ?
#
loop_
_entity_poly.entity_id
_entity_poly.type
_entity_poly.pdbx_seq_one_letter_code
_entity_poly.pdbx_strand_id
1 'polypeptide(L)'
;CIKYRVPDFEWDVFKKIKQFMGRMWRTGDLLRIKVLDESSLNIEKQITEKMEIFTRDPRKIRFFLDPNHICDHNGVKCEEVKDFSSAISTREIPIDEIAVWGTNKKAMRLSDERIGRIILSEWEKNKTLNDTVGVLSNYLKEKKMEKVDATEIVNRFEEIFHLWKEDFKTKYIKYASQREKETIKNLSKLAVKRNEKPREHNFIPDKNRTDFQRDRDRILWSHSFRRLSNKTQLFPTGSDEHLRRRLAHSIEVMQLALTIANSFGLNADLTAAGALAHDIGHAPFGHAGEMAIDNILKQISEDLGGFNHYEHGVDVVRYLDDMYLSSGIGPHHGLNLTMETMESIFKHTFFRTREEGSLSQEELSEITKHDFLRDNT
;
A
#
# COMPACT_ATOMS: atom_id res chain seq x y z
N CYS A 1 -22.21 16.59 15.70
CA CYS A 1 -22.51 15.50 14.73
C CYS A 1 -21.43 15.51 13.65
N ILE A 2 -20.37 14.72 13.80
CA ILE A 2 -19.28 14.63 12.82
C ILE A 2 -19.54 13.39 11.95
N LYS A 3 -19.67 13.58 10.64
CA LYS A 3 -19.84 12.50 9.65
C LYS A 3 -18.47 12.08 9.14
N TYR A 4 -18.14 10.81 9.34
CA TYR A 4 -17.02 10.15 8.68
C TYR A 4 -17.31 10.04 7.17
N ARG A 5 -16.36 10.42 6.31
CA ARG A 5 -16.45 10.22 4.86
C ARG A 5 -15.46 9.14 4.47
N VAL A 6 -15.96 7.93 4.26
CA VAL A 6 -15.18 6.78 3.81
C VAL A 6 -14.56 7.11 2.44
N PRO A 7 -13.25 6.89 2.22
CA PRO A 7 -12.63 7.06 0.91
C PRO A 7 -13.34 6.24 -0.18
N ASP A 8 -13.52 6.81 -1.39
CA ASP A 8 -14.34 6.19 -2.43
C ASP A 8 -13.91 4.77 -2.82
N PHE A 9 -12.61 4.46 -2.74
CA PHE A 9 -12.09 3.13 -3.06
C PHE A 9 -12.49 2.07 -2.01
N GLU A 10 -12.58 2.45 -0.74
CA GLU A 10 -13.10 1.60 0.33
C GLU A 10 -14.61 1.46 0.19
N TRP A 11 -15.31 2.57 -0.07
CA TRP A 11 -16.76 2.59 -0.23
C TRP A 11 -17.26 1.75 -1.40
N ASP A 12 -16.55 1.76 -2.54
CA ASP A 12 -16.86 0.93 -3.71
C ASP A 12 -16.65 -0.57 -3.45
N VAL A 13 -15.75 -0.92 -2.53
CA VAL A 13 -15.58 -2.30 -2.04
C VAL A 13 -16.73 -2.66 -1.10
N PHE A 14 -17.09 -1.78 -0.18
CA PHE A 14 -18.18 -1.99 0.79
C PHE A 14 -19.56 -2.14 0.13
N LYS A 15 -19.86 -1.33 -0.88
CA LYS A 15 -21.15 -1.38 -1.62
C LYS A 15 -21.40 -2.70 -2.35
N LYS A 16 -20.35 -3.42 -2.73
CA LYS A 16 -20.46 -4.65 -3.54
C LYS A 16 -20.68 -5.90 -2.71
N ILE A 17 -20.55 -5.81 -1.38
CA ILE A 17 -20.59 -6.96 -0.50
C ILE A 17 -21.97 -7.02 0.20
N LYS A 18 -22.85 -7.89 -0.30
CA LYS A 18 -24.19 -8.15 0.28
C LYS A 18 -24.17 -8.63 1.75
N GLN A 19 -23.00 -9.00 2.29
CA GLN A 19 -22.83 -9.60 3.62
C GLN A 19 -22.71 -8.60 4.79
N PHE A 20 -22.75 -7.28 4.56
CA PHE A 20 -22.55 -6.28 5.62
C PHE A 20 -23.80 -5.92 6.45
N MET A 21 -24.98 -6.45 6.12
CA MET A 21 -26.15 -6.33 7.00
C MET A 21 -26.13 -7.41 8.08
N GLY A 22 -25.83 -7.03 9.33
CA GLY A 22 -26.13 -7.86 10.51
C GLY A 22 -24.97 -8.57 11.22
N ARG A 23 -23.71 -8.11 11.11
CA ARG A 23 -22.58 -8.68 11.89
C ARG A 23 -21.86 -7.63 12.74
N MET A 24 -21.48 -8.00 13.96
CA MET A 24 -20.72 -7.15 14.88
C MET A 24 -19.26 -7.03 14.42
N TRP A 25 -18.80 -5.80 14.29
CA TRP A 25 -17.39 -5.47 14.04
C TRP A 25 -16.59 -5.60 15.34
N ARG A 26 -15.30 -5.95 15.27
CA ARG A 26 -14.40 -5.85 16.42
C ARG A 26 -13.94 -4.39 16.55
N THR A 27 -13.96 -3.86 17.76
CA THR A 27 -13.61 -2.46 18.08
C THR A 27 -12.19 -2.07 17.67
N GLY A 28 -11.28 -3.04 17.51
CA GLY A 28 -9.89 -2.85 17.08
C GLY A 28 -9.68 -2.82 15.57
N ASP A 29 -10.69 -3.17 14.77
CA ASP A 29 -10.64 -3.08 13.30
C ASP A 29 -10.99 -1.65 12.81
N LEU A 30 -11.25 -0.72 13.74
CA LEU A 30 -11.60 0.67 13.48
C LEU A 30 -10.58 1.60 14.17
N LEU A 31 -10.08 2.58 13.41
CA LEU A 31 -9.23 3.64 13.93
C LEU A 31 -10.09 4.55 14.85
N ARG A 32 -9.92 4.44 16.17
CA ARG A 32 -10.63 5.25 17.17
C ARG A 32 -9.82 6.50 17.50
N ILE A 33 -10.27 7.65 17.00
CA ILE A 33 -9.75 8.97 17.39
C ILE A 33 -10.68 9.54 18.46
N LYS A 34 -10.14 9.81 19.65
CA LYS A 34 -10.86 10.48 20.74
C LYS A 34 -10.60 11.98 20.62
N VAL A 35 -11.62 12.73 20.20
CA VAL A 35 -11.57 14.20 20.19
C VAL A 35 -12.01 14.67 21.58
N LEU A 36 -11.20 15.51 22.21
CA LEU A 36 -11.54 16.15 23.48
C LEU A 36 -12.59 17.24 23.19
N ASP A 37 -13.77 17.10 23.80
CA ASP A 37 -14.84 18.08 23.76
C ASP A 37 -14.35 19.37 24.43
N GLU A 38 -13.87 20.34 23.65
CA GLU A 38 -13.88 21.81 23.92
C GLU A 38 -12.94 22.62 23.02
N SER A 39 -12.75 22.21 21.76
CA SER A 39 -12.19 23.15 20.78
C SER A 39 -12.97 23.05 19.48
N SER A 40 -14.10 23.76 19.43
CA SER A 40 -14.58 24.27 18.16
C SER A 40 -13.48 25.17 17.61
N LEU A 41 -12.66 24.63 16.70
CA LEU A 41 -11.83 25.45 15.84
C LEU A 41 -12.81 26.29 15.01
N ASN A 42 -13.12 27.49 15.50
CA ASN A 42 -13.76 28.53 14.72
C ASN A 42 -12.73 28.99 13.70
N ILE A 43 -12.60 28.20 12.65
CA ILE A 43 -11.98 28.66 11.42
C ILE A 43 -13.03 29.59 10.85
N GLU A 44 -12.94 30.88 11.17
CA GLU A 44 -13.53 31.90 10.34
C GLU A 44 -13.03 31.60 8.93
N LYS A 45 -13.93 31.09 8.09
CA LYS A 45 -13.72 31.15 6.65
C LYS A 45 -13.74 32.64 6.35
N GLN A 46 -12.57 33.26 6.37
CA GLN A 46 -12.35 34.44 5.56
C GLN A 46 -12.73 34.02 4.15
N ILE A 47 -13.92 34.46 3.72
CA ILE A 47 -14.30 34.41 2.32
C ILE A 47 -13.47 35.53 1.68
N THR A 48 -12.18 35.26 1.48
CA THR A 48 -11.46 35.88 0.38
C THR A 48 -12.21 35.47 -0.89
N GLU A 49 -12.46 36.44 -1.76
CA GLU A 49 -13.15 36.19 -3.03
C GLU A 49 -12.54 34.95 -3.72
N LYS A 50 -13.44 34.05 -4.12
CA LYS A 50 -13.10 32.65 -4.37
C LYS A 50 -12.17 32.51 -5.57
N MET A 51 -10.91 32.18 -5.30
CA MET A 51 -10.07 31.46 -6.24
C MET A 51 -10.83 30.23 -6.76
N GLU A 52 -10.90 30.10 -8.08
CA GLU A 52 -11.60 29.00 -8.73
C GLU A 52 -10.65 27.84 -8.99
N ILE A 53 -11.11 26.62 -8.69
CA ILE A 53 -10.31 25.42 -8.81
C ILE A 53 -10.95 24.52 -9.86
N PHE A 54 -10.18 24.15 -10.88
CA PHE A 54 -10.61 23.27 -11.97
C PHE A 54 -9.82 21.95 -11.91
N THR A 55 -10.50 20.81 -11.98
CA THR A 55 -9.84 19.50 -11.94
C THR A 55 -10.64 18.36 -12.56
N ARG A 56 -9.99 17.57 -13.42
CA ARG A 56 -10.52 16.26 -13.86
C ARG A 56 -10.32 15.16 -12.82
N ASP A 57 -9.21 15.22 -12.09
CA ASP A 57 -8.85 14.31 -11.00
C ASP A 57 -8.08 15.10 -9.93
N PRO A 58 -8.70 15.36 -8.75
CA PRO A 58 -8.10 16.16 -7.68
C PRO A 58 -6.76 15.64 -7.17
N ARG A 59 -6.45 14.36 -7.42
CA ARG A 59 -5.21 13.70 -7.00
C ARG A 59 -4.07 13.88 -7.99
N LYS A 60 -4.35 14.32 -9.22
CA LYS A 60 -3.35 14.45 -10.30
C LYS A 60 -2.99 15.89 -10.54
N ILE A 61 -3.95 16.68 -11.00
CA ILE A 61 -3.71 18.05 -11.41
C ILE A 61 -4.88 18.95 -11.04
N ARG A 62 -4.54 20.10 -10.48
CA ARG A 62 -5.49 21.18 -10.20
C ARG A 62 -4.95 22.44 -10.84
N PHE A 63 -5.85 23.16 -11.49
CA PHE A 63 -5.60 24.51 -11.97
C PHE A 63 -6.40 25.48 -11.11
N PHE A 64 -5.76 26.59 -10.81
CA PHE A 64 -6.30 27.67 -10.01
C PHE A 64 -6.41 28.89 -10.90
N LEU A 65 -7.56 29.56 -10.88
CA LEU A 65 -7.81 30.83 -11.53
C LEU A 65 -8.14 31.84 -10.44
N ASP A 66 -7.37 32.93 -10.40
CA ASP A 66 -7.62 34.05 -9.52
C ASP A 66 -8.12 35.25 -10.33
N PRO A 67 -9.43 35.58 -10.25
CA PRO A 67 -10.01 36.75 -10.92
C PRO A 67 -9.39 38.08 -10.51
N ASN A 68 -8.79 38.16 -9.32
CA ASN A 68 -8.27 39.43 -8.77
C ASN A 68 -6.88 39.78 -9.32
N HIS A 69 -6.20 38.83 -9.99
CA HIS A 69 -4.85 38.99 -10.52
C HIS A 69 -4.82 39.00 -12.05
N ILE A 70 -5.90 39.46 -12.66
CA ILE A 70 -5.99 39.69 -14.12
C ILE A 70 -5.23 40.97 -14.46
N CYS A 71 -4.14 40.83 -15.21
CA CYS A 71 -3.28 41.94 -15.61
C CYS A 71 -3.01 41.89 -17.11
N ASP A 72 -3.23 43.01 -17.80
CA ASP A 72 -2.83 43.17 -19.20
C ASP A 72 -1.36 43.57 -19.25
N HIS A 73 -0.49 42.62 -19.60
CA HIS A 73 0.95 42.84 -19.68
C HIS A 73 1.36 43.02 -21.13
N ASN A 74 1.77 44.23 -21.52
CA ASN A 74 2.21 44.58 -22.87
C ASN A 74 1.19 44.28 -23.99
N GLY A 75 -0.11 44.24 -23.70
CA GLY A 75 -1.16 43.89 -24.67
C GLY A 75 -1.22 42.39 -25.00
N VAL A 76 -0.45 41.56 -24.28
CA VAL A 76 -0.40 40.11 -24.48
C VAL A 76 -1.52 39.46 -23.66
N LYS A 77 -2.43 38.76 -24.36
CA LYS A 77 -3.63 38.22 -23.71
C LYS A 77 -3.38 37.04 -22.78
N CYS A 78 -2.39 36.21 -23.12
CA CYS A 78 -2.01 35.01 -22.40
C CYS A 78 -0.48 34.85 -22.47
N GLU A 79 0.23 34.99 -21.36
CA GLU A 79 1.70 34.92 -21.30
C GLU A 79 2.17 33.94 -20.24
N GLU A 80 3.08 33.02 -20.60
CA GLU A 80 3.71 32.12 -19.62
C GLU A 80 4.55 32.92 -18.63
N VAL A 81 4.37 32.63 -17.34
CA VAL A 81 5.26 33.12 -16.29
C VAL A 81 6.50 32.22 -16.27
N LYS A 82 7.57 32.67 -16.92
CA LYS A 82 8.85 31.95 -16.94
C LYS A 82 9.42 31.80 -15.54
N ASP A 83 10.13 30.70 -15.30
CA ASP A 83 10.81 30.40 -14.03
C ASP A 83 9.91 30.37 -12.79
N PHE A 84 8.59 30.25 -12.99
CA PHE A 84 7.62 30.12 -11.89
C PHE A 84 7.95 28.94 -10.96
N SER A 85 8.40 27.82 -11.51
CA SER A 85 8.72 26.62 -10.72
C SER A 85 9.83 26.84 -9.69
N SER A 86 10.84 27.64 -10.02
CA SER A 86 11.92 28.07 -9.12
C SER A 86 11.47 29.19 -8.18
N ALA A 87 10.62 30.10 -8.66
CA ALA A 87 10.17 31.26 -7.90
C ALA A 87 9.15 30.94 -6.80
N ILE A 88 8.49 29.77 -6.82
CA ILE A 88 7.52 29.35 -5.78
C ILE A 88 8.14 29.39 -4.38
N SER A 89 9.41 28.99 -4.24
CA SER A 89 10.10 28.94 -2.94
C SER A 89 10.74 30.27 -2.56
N THR A 90 11.22 31.05 -3.53
CA THR A 90 11.91 32.33 -3.30
C THR A 90 10.96 33.52 -3.22
N ARG A 91 9.72 33.38 -3.72
CA ARG A 91 8.70 34.44 -3.86
C ARG A 91 9.20 35.65 -4.66
N GLU A 92 10.12 35.43 -5.58
CA GLU A 92 10.70 36.47 -6.44
C GLU A 92 9.70 37.02 -7.46
N ILE A 93 8.69 36.23 -7.83
CA ILE A 93 7.63 36.66 -8.75
C ILE A 93 6.44 37.17 -7.92
N PRO A 94 5.96 38.40 -8.15
CA PRO A 94 4.77 38.92 -7.50
C PRO A 94 3.55 38.03 -7.79
N ILE A 95 2.90 37.54 -6.74
CA ILE A 95 1.70 36.68 -6.85
C ILE A 95 0.55 37.45 -7.54
N ASP A 96 0.51 38.77 -7.35
CA ASP A 96 -0.52 39.67 -7.89
C ASP A 96 -0.49 39.75 -9.43
N GLU A 97 0.57 39.25 -10.07
CA GLU A 97 0.71 39.19 -11.53
C GLU A 97 0.33 37.82 -12.12
N ILE A 98 -0.15 36.88 -11.30
CA ILE A 98 -0.43 35.50 -11.71
C ILE A 98 -1.93 35.24 -11.69
N ALA A 99 -2.51 35.16 -12.87
CA ALA A 99 -3.94 34.87 -13.04
C ALA A 99 -4.25 33.36 -12.94
N VAL A 100 -3.41 32.49 -13.53
CA VAL A 100 -3.63 31.05 -13.57
C VAL A 100 -2.36 30.29 -13.23
N TRP A 101 -2.47 29.26 -12.39
CA TRP A 101 -1.38 28.32 -12.16
C TRP A 101 -1.88 26.89 -11.94
N GLY A 102 -1.00 25.93 -12.18
CA GLY A 102 -1.27 24.51 -11.98
C GLY A 102 -0.37 23.89 -10.93
N THR A 103 -0.80 22.75 -10.38
CA THR A 103 0.07 21.89 -9.54
C THR A 103 1.27 21.31 -10.30
N ASN A 104 1.30 21.45 -11.64
CA ASN A 104 2.45 21.17 -12.50
C ASN A 104 3.55 22.24 -12.42
N LYS A 105 3.44 23.22 -11.49
CA LYS A 105 4.39 24.33 -11.30
C LYS A 105 4.56 25.19 -12.55
N LYS A 106 3.49 25.33 -13.32
CA LYS A 106 3.36 26.27 -14.44
C LYS A 106 2.36 27.36 -14.06
N ALA A 107 2.59 28.56 -14.58
CA ALA A 107 1.74 29.71 -14.35
C ALA A 107 1.65 30.58 -15.60
N MET A 108 0.58 31.37 -15.67
CA MET A 108 0.27 32.22 -16.80
C MET A 108 -0.45 33.49 -16.35
N ARG A 109 -0.12 34.58 -17.03
CA ARG A 109 -0.81 35.86 -16.93
C ARG A 109 -1.97 35.89 -17.91
N LEU A 110 -3.11 36.44 -17.49
CA LEU A 110 -4.30 36.60 -18.32
C LEU A 110 -4.79 38.04 -18.30
N SER A 111 -5.24 38.50 -19.47
CA SER A 111 -5.91 39.78 -19.66
C SER A 111 -7.43 39.76 -19.40
N ASP A 112 -8.06 38.57 -19.46
CA ASP A 112 -9.50 38.38 -19.20
C ASP A 112 -9.71 37.05 -18.46
N GLU A 113 -10.27 37.09 -17.25
CA GLU A 113 -10.57 35.90 -16.46
C GLU A 113 -11.48 34.92 -17.22
N ARG A 114 -12.36 35.42 -18.09
CA ARG A 114 -13.38 34.61 -18.75
C ARG A 114 -12.76 33.68 -19.76
N ILE A 115 -11.63 34.08 -20.37
CA ILE A 115 -10.84 33.23 -21.24
C ILE A 115 -10.34 32.01 -20.47
N GLY A 116 -9.69 32.24 -19.32
CA GLY A 116 -9.19 31.16 -18.46
C GLY A 116 -10.31 30.27 -17.94
N ARG A 117 -11.41 30.88 -17.50
CA ARG A 117 -12.59 30.17 -17.00
C ARG A 117 -13.22 29.28 -18.06
N ILE A 118 -13.44 29.77 -19.29
CA ILE A 118 -14.02 28.98 -20.39
C ILE A 118 -13.12 27.78 -20.70
N ILE A 119 -11.82 28.01 -20.88
CA ILE A 119 -10.87 26.96 -21.27
C ILE A 119 -10.77 25.88 -20.18
N LEU A 120 -10.58 26.28 -18.93
CA LEU A 120 -10.46 25.33 -17.81
C LEU A 120 -11.78 24.61 -17.52
N SER A 121 -12.93 25.27 -17.68
CA SER A 121 -14.26 24.64 -17.56
C SER A 121 -14.50 23.59 -18.65
N GLU A 122 -14.23 23.91 -19.91
CA GLU A 122 -14.43 22.95 -21.01
C GLU A 122 -13.44 21.78 -20.90
N TRP A 123 -12.20 22.06 -20.48
CA TRP A 123 -11.24 21.03 -20.11
C TRP A 123 -11.77 20.13 -18.99
N GLU A 124 -12.26 20.69 -17.88
CA GLU A 124 -12.81 19.93 -16.75
C GLU A 124 -13.97 19.00 -17.17
N LYS A 125 -14.81 19.45 -18.10
CA LYS A 125 -15.92 18.67 -18.69
C LYS A 125 -15.49 17.60 -19.71
N ASN A 126 -14.19 17.33 -19.85
CA ASN A 126 -13.62 16.38 -20.84
C ASN A 126 -13.91 16.75 -22.30
N LYS A 127 -14.04 18.04 -22.63
CA LYS A 127 -14.20 18.49 -24.02
C LYS A 127 -12.87 18.47 -24.76
N THR A 128 -12.94 18.32 -26.08
CA THR A 128 -11.75 18.32 -26.93
C THR A 128 -11.20 19.74 -27.11
N LEU A 129 -9.96 19.83 -27.59
CA LEU A 129 -9.34 21.10 -27.95
C LEU A 129 -10.21 21.87 -28.96
N ASN A 130 -10.70 21.19 -30.00
CA ASN A 130 -11.55 21.78 -31.04
C ASN A 130 -12.90 22.28 -30.50
N ASP A 131 -13.54 21.51 -29.60
CA ASP A 131 -14.78 21.95 -28.95
C ASP A 131 -14.55 23.25 -28.17
N THR A 132 -13.43 23.33 -27.45
CA THR A 132 -13.06 24.48 -26.62
C THR A 132 -12.77 25.71 -27.48
N VAL A 133 -12.07 25.55 -28.61
CA VAL A 133 -11.85 26.61 -29.60
C VAL A 133 -13.18 27.15 -30.13
N GLY A 134 -14.15 26.27 -30.41
CA GLY A 134 -15.48 26.68 -30.86
C GLY A 134 -16.23 27.54 -29.85
N VAL A 135 -16.24 27.13 -28.58
CA VAL A 135 -16.90 27.88 -27.48
C VAL A 135 -16.22 29.24 -27.27
N LEU A 136 -14.88 29.27 -27.25
CA LEU A 136 -14.14 30.51 -27.08
C LEU A 136 -14.32 31.47 -28.27
N SER A 137 -14.38 30.94 -29.49
CA SER A 137 -14.63 31.74 -30.71
C SER A 137 -15.97 32.48 -30.65
N ASN A 138 -17.01 31.82 -30.15
CA ASN A 138 -18.33 32.45 -29.99
C ASN A 138 -18.29 33.58 -28.96
N TYR A 139 -17.64 33.36 -27.82
CA TYR A 139 -17.44 34.40 -26.80
C TYR A 139 -16.69 35.62 -27.36
N LEU A 140 -15.61 35.41 -28.10
CA LEU A 140 -14.81 36.50 -28.69
C LEU A 140 -15.62 37.31 -29.72
N LYS A 141 -16.48 36.65 -30.52
CA LYS A 141 -17.41 37.31 -31.44
C LYS A 141 -18.44 38.16 -30.70
N GLU A 142 -19.06 37.63 -29.65
CA GLU A 142 -20.02 38.37 -28.83
C GLU A 142 -19.41 39.63 -28.18
N LYS A 143 -18.12 39.58 -27.84
CA LYS A 143 -17.36 40.70 -27.27
C LYS A 143 -16.78 41.67 -28.30
N LYS A 144 -17.07 41.48 -29.59
CA LYS A 144 -16.51 42.28 -30.70
C LYS A 144 -14.98 42.27 -30.73
N MET A 145 -14.36 41.17 -30.30
CA MET A 145 -12.90 40.97 -30.27
C MET A 145 -12.42 40.20 -31.51
N GLU A 146 -12.82 40.65 -32.70
CA GLU A 146 -12.63 39.91 -33.96
C GLU A 146 -11.16 39.73 -34.38
N LYS A 147 -10.24 40.53 -33.83
CA LYS A 147 -8.80 40.44 -34.11
C LYS A 147 -8.05 39.36 -33.31
N VAL A 148 -8.75 38.62 -32.45
CA VAL A 148 -8.14 37.69 -31.49
C VAL A 148 -8.50 36.28 -31.91
N ASP A 149 -7.50 35.45 -32.20
CA ASP A 149 -7.71 34.06 -32.61
C ASP A 149 -7.90 33.16 -31.38
N ALA A 150 -9.09 32.55 -31.27
CA ALA A 150 -9.39 31.56 -30.23
C ALA A 150 -8.46 30.35 -30.31
N THR A 151 -8.05 29.96 -31.51
CA THR A 151 -7.17 28.82 -31.77
C THR A 151 -5.80 29.05 -31.16
N GLU A 152 -5.25 30.25 -31.37
CA GLU A 152 -3.97 30.67 -30.81
C GLU A 152 -3.98 30.64 -29.27
N ILE A 153 -5.03 31.18 -28.66
CA ILE A 153 -5.19 31.20 -27.19
C ILE A 153 -5.26 29.79 -26.62
N VAL A 154 -6.12 28.92 -27.17
CA VAL A 154 -6.30 27.55 -26.65
C VAL A 154 -5.01 26.74 -26.83
N ASN A 155 -4.32 26.89 -27.97
CA ASN A 155 -3.03 26.25 -28.19
C ASN A 155 -1.98 26.75 -27.19
N ARG A 156 -2.01 28.03 -26.80
CA ARG A 156 -1.10 28.56 -25.79
C ARG A 156 -1.32 27.94 -24.41
N PHE A 157 -2.58 27.75 -24.01
CA PHE A 157 -2.90 26.99 -22.79
C PHE A 157 -2.38 25.54 -22.87
N GLU A 158 -2.52 24.91 -24.03
CA GLU A 158 -2.02 23.55 -24.26
C GLU A 158 -0.49 23.45 -24.23
N GLU A 159 0.22 24.44 -24.77
CA GLU A 159 1.68 24.53 -24.71
C GLU A 159 2.20 24.70 -23.29
N ILE A 160 1.54 25.54 -22.48
CA ILE A 160 2.00 25.88 -21.12
C ILE A 160 1.59 24.80 -20.12
N PHE A 161 0.34 24.34 -20.18
CA PHE A 161 -0.26 23.49 -19.16
C PHE A 161 -0.45 22.03 -19.58
N HIS A 162 -0.28 21.70 -20.87
CA HIS A 162 -0.45 20.35 -21.41
C HIS A 162 -1.81 19.71 -21.03
N LEU A 163 -2.87 20.53 -21.06
CA LEU A 163 -4.23 20.18 -20.65
C LEU A 163 -4.77 18.92 -21.35
N TRP A 164 -4.48 18.75 -22.65
CA TRP A 164 -4.98 17.66 -23.48
C TRP A 164 -3.91 16.64 -23.91
N LYS A 165 -2.62 17.02 -23.97
CA LYS A 165 -1.50 16.09 -24.27
C LYS A 165 -1.13 15.16 -23.12
N GLU A 166 -1.27 15.60 -21.87
CA GLU A 166 -1.07 14.68 -20.76
C GLU A 166 -2.24 13.70 -20.70
N ASP A 167 -1.99 12.45 -21.11
CA ASP A 167 -2.91 11.36 -20.84
C ASP A 167 -2.93 11.09 -19.34
N PHE A 168 -3.76 11.86 -18.63
CA PHE A 168 -4.07 11.62 -17.22
C PHE A 168 -4.75 10.26 -17.03
N LYS A 169 -4.91 9.39 -18.04
CA LYS A 169 -5.24 7.95 -17.87
C LYS A 169 -4.06 7.08 -17.46
N THR A 170 -2.89 7.66 -17.13
CA THR A 170 -1.79 6.88 -16.56
C THR A 170 -2.16 6.26 -15.20
N LYS A 171 -2.16 4.93 -15.16
CA LYS A 171 -2.41 4.07 -13.99
C LYS A 171 -1.20 4.15 -13.04
N TYR A 172 -1.21 5.10 -12.10
CA TYR A 172 -0.25 5.10 -10.97
C TYR A 172 -0.38 3.85 -10.08
N ILE A 173 -1.50 3.13 -10.20
CA ILE A 173 -1.71 1.86 -9.52
C ILE A 173 -0.96 0.77 -10.28
N LYS A 174 0.16 0.31 -9.71
CA LYS A 174 0.80 -0.93 -10.13
C LYS A 174 0.03 -2.11 -9.56
N TYR A 175 -0.56 -2.92 -10.44
CA TYR A 175 -1.23 -4.16 -10.04
C TYR A 175 -0.20 -5.22 -9.60
N ALA A 176 -0.68 -6.23 -8.88
CA ALA A 176 0.13 -7.36 -8.42
C ALA A 176 0.95 -7.99 -9.55
N SER A 177 0.34 -8.22 -10.71
CA SER A 177 1.01 -8.80 -11.88
C SER A 177 2.13 -7.93 -12.47
N GLN A 178 2.03 -6.61 -12.36
CA GLN A 178 3.07 -5.69 -12.81
C GLN A 178 4.24 -5.68 -11.82
N ARG A 179 3.93 -5.61 -10.53
CA ARG A 179 4.94 -5.68 -9.46
C ARG A 179 5.67 -7.01 -9.45
N GLU A 180 4.98 -8.13 -9.65
CA GLU A 180 5.61 -9.44 -9.73
C GLU A 180 6.64 -9.50 -10.87
N LYS A 181 6.29 -8.97 -12.05
CA LYS A 181 7.23 -8.88 -13.19
C LYS A 181 8.45 -8.01 -12.89
N GLU A 182 8.23 -6.87 -12.24
CA GLU A 182 9.32 -5.97 -11.83
C GLU A 182 10.23 -6.63 -10.78
N THR A 183 9.65 -7.30 -9.78
CA THR A 183 10.40 -8.07 -8.77
C THR A 183 11.25 -9.13 -9.46
N ILE A 184 10.65 -10.00 -10.27
CA ILE A 184 11.36 -11.10 -10.95
C ILE A 184 12.51 -10.59 -11.82
N LYS A 185 12.36 -9.42 -12.45
CA LYS A 185 13.42 -8.80 -13.27
C LYS A 185 14.66 -8.42 -12.45
N ASN A 186 14.46 -8.03 -11.19
CA ASN A 186 15.52 -7.56 -10.31
C ASN A 186 16.05 -8.65 -9.35
N LEU A 187 15.44 -9.84 -9.35
CA LEU A 187 15.87 -10.95 -8.51
C LEU A 187 17.20 -11.54 -8.99
N SER A 188 18.03 -11.93 -8.03
CA SER A 188 19.21 -12.77 -8.26
C SER A 188 18.81 -14.14 -8.81
N LYS A 189 19.74 -14.81 -9.51
CA LYS A 189 19.54 -16.17 -10.05
C LYS A 189 19.26 -17.20 -8.95
N LEU A 190 19.74 -16.95 -7.73
CA LEU A 190 19.55 -17.82 -6.56
C LEU A 190 18.26 -17.50 -5.79
N ALA A 191 17.53 -16.44 -6.16
CA ALA A 191 16.34 -16.04 -5.44
C ALA A 191 15.13 -16.90 -5.82
N VAL A 192 14.35 -17.29 -4.81
CA VAL A 192 13.09 -18.01 -4.99
C VAL A 192 12.06 -17.10 -5.65
N LYS A 193 11.39 -17.65 -6.66
CA LYS A 193 10.25 -17.03 -7.36
C LYS A 193 8.97 -17.71 -6.91
N ARG A 194 7.84 -17.01 -7.03
CA ARG A 194 6.54 -17.61 -6.79
C ARG A 194 6.29 -18.72 -7.83
N ASN A 195 6.03 -19.94 -7.36
CA ASN A 195 5.62 -21.07 -8.18
C ASN A 195 4.15 -20.92 -8.61
N GLU A 196 3.74 -21.57 -9.69
CA GLU A 196 2.33 -21.61 -10.12
C GLU A 196 1.53 -22.69 -9.37
N LYS A 197 2.18 -23.52 -8.53
CA LYS A 197 1.50 -24.49 -7.66
C LYS A 197 0.38 -23.80 -6.85
N PRO A 198 -0.83 -24.39 -6.81
CA PRO A 198 -1.95 -23.84 -6.06
C PRO A 198 -1.66 -23.89 -4.55
N ARG A 199 -2.35 -23.03 -3.81
CA ARG A 199 -2.41 -23.12 -2.34
C ARG A 199 -3.32 -24.29 -1.94
N GLU A 200 -3.23 -24.75 -0.70
CA GLU A 200 -4.01 -25.89 -0.20
C GLU A 200 -5.52 -25.68 -0.36
N HIS A 201 -6.01 -24.47 -0.07
CA HIS A 201 -7.39 -24.10 -0.34
C HIS A 201 -7.45 -23.15 -1.54
N ASN A 202 -8.51 -23.30 -2.34
CA ASN A 202 -8.81 -22.41 -3.47
C ASN A 202 -8.65 -20.95 -3.09
N PHE A 203 -8.16 -20.12 -4.00
CA PHE A 203 -8.01 -18.71 -3.72
C PHE A 203 -8.31 -17.83 -4.92
N ILE A 204 -8.78 -16.62 -4.64
CA ILE A 204 -8.92 -15.57 -5.65
C ILE A 204 -7.67 -14.69 -5.57
N PRO A 205 -6.92 -14.51 -6.67
CA PRO A 205 -5.77 -13.61 -6.72
C PRO A 205 -6.16 -12.17 -6.36
N ASP A 206 -5.31 -11.50 -5.57
CA ASP A 206 -5.51 -10.09 -5.23
C ASP A 206 -5.01 -9.23 -6.40
N LYS A 207 -5.80 -8.23 -6.81
CA LYS A 207 -5.42 -7.33 -7.90
C LYS A 207 -4.25 -6.44 -7.52
N ASN A 208 -4.10 -6.15 -6.23
CA ASN A 208 -3.24 -5.10 -5.70
C ASN A 208 -2.10 -5.63 -4.85
N ARG A 209 -2.01 -6.92 -4.52
CA ARG A 209 -0.93 -7.50 -3.70
C ARG A 209 -0.41 -8.79 -4.35
N THR A 210 0.91 -8.96 -4.39
CA THR A 210 1.52 -10.23 -4.83
C THR A 210 1.22 -11.34 -3.81
N ASP A 211 1.46 -12.59 -4.19
CA ASP A 211 1.17 -13.73 -3.31
C ASP A 211 1.97 -13.68 -2.01
N PHE A 212 3.27 -13.34 -2.07
CA PHE A 212 4.10 -13.20 -0.86
C PHE A 212 3.72 -11.99 -0.01
N GLN A 213 3.25 -10.89 -0.62
CA GLN A 213 2.70 -9.75 0.14
C GLN A 213 1.44 -10.15 0.91
N ARG A 214 0.57 -10.94 0.29
CA ARG A 214 -0.62 -11.46 0.96
C ARG A 214 -0.26 -12.40 2.11
N ASP A 215 0.76 -13.24 1.94
CA ASP A 215 1.23 -14.14 3.00
C ASP A 215 1.76 -13.36 4.19
N ARG A 216 2.65 -12.40 3.95
CA ARG A 216 3.16 -11.49 4.98
C ARG A 216 2.03 -10.81 5.74
N ASP A 217 1.05 -10.26 5.02
CA ASP A 217 -0.08 -9.58 5.65
C ASP A 217 -0.94 -10.58 6.47
N ARG A 218 -1.22 -11.78 5.95
CA ARG A 218 -1.98 -12.81 6.68
C ARG A 218 -1.30 -13.22 7.98
N ILE A 219 0.02 -13.39 7.95
CA ILE A 219 0.82 -13.69 9.14
C ILE A 219 0.71 -12.54 10.14
N LEU A 220 0.95 -11.30 9.69
CA LEU A 220 0.91 -10.10 10.53
C LEU A 220 -0.43 -9.93 11.26
N TRP A 221 -1.54 -10.24 10.60
CA TRP A 221 -2.89 -10.11 11.16
C TRP A 221 -3.40 -11.37 11.89
N SER A 222 -2.65 -12.46 11.88
CA SER A 222 -3.05 -13.73 12.51
C SER A 222 -3.19 -13.61 14.03
N HIS A 223 -3.99 -14.49 14.65
CA HIS A 223 -4.06 -14.53 16.10
C HIS A 223 -2.78 -15.12 16.69
N SER A 224 -2.20 -16.10 16.01
CA SER A 224 -0.97 -16.76 16.43
C SER A 224 0.23 -15.80 16.47
N PHE A 225 0.36 -14.88 15.50
CA PHE A 225 1.39 -13.83 15.55
C PHE A 225 1.13 -12.86 16.70
N ARG A 226 -0.11 -12.42 16.93
CA ARG A 226 -0.47 -11.55 18.08
C ARG A 226 -0.19 -12.21 19.43
N ARG A 227 -0.34 -13.53 19.55
CA ARG A 227 0.00 -14.28 20.79
C ARG A 227 1.48 -14.21 21.13
N LEU A 228 2.38 -13.91 20.18
CA LEU A 228 3.80 -13.70 20.46
C LEU A 228 4.05 -12.49 21.38
N SER A 229 3.11 -11.55 21.47
CA SER A 229 3.20 -10.43 22.42
C SER A 229 3.17 -10.87 23.89
N ASN A 230 2.64 -12.06 24.16
CA ASN A 230 2.52 -12.63 25.50
C ASN A 230 3.49 -13.80 25.73
N LYS A 231 4.41 -14.06 24.80
CA LYS A 231 5.47 -15.07 24.96
C LYS A 231 6.80 -14.39 25.23
N THR A 232 7.44 -14.76 26.34
CA THR A 232 8.77 -14.29 26.70
C THR A 232 9.86 -15.03 25.93
N GLN A 233 10.92 -14.31 25.57
CA GLN A 233 12.14 -14.87 25.00
C GLN A 233 13.18 -14.90 26.13
N LEU A 234 13.09 -15.92 27.01
CA LEU A 234 13.99 -16.19 28.15
C LEU A 234 14.17 -15.02 29.14
N PHE A 235 13.42 -15.01 30.27
CA PHE A 235 13.86 -14.61 31.63
C PHE A 235 12.62 -14.61 32.57
N PRO A 236 12.73 -14.97 33.88
CA PRO A 236 11.64 -14.84 34.82
C PRO A 236 11.33 -13.36 35.04
N THR A 237 10.05 -13.02 35.05
CA THR A 237 9.50 -11.68 35.20
C THR A 237 9.90 -11.05 36.54
N GLY A 238 10.91 -10.19 36.50
CA GLY A 238 11.24 -9.24 37.54
C GLY A 238 12.05 -8.11 36.93
N SER A 239 11.47 -6.91 36.89
CA SER A 239 12.15 -5.62 36.73
C SER A 239 12.78 -5.20 35.39
N ASP A 240 12.24 -5.57 34.22
CA ASP A 240 12.54 -4.74 33.02
C ASP A 240 11.47 -4.80 31.92
N GLU A 241 10.83 -3.66 31.64
CA GLU A 241 9.83 -3.53 30.57
C GLU A 241 10.49 -3.61 29.17
N HIS A 242 11.82 -3.59 29.11
CA HIS A 242 12.65 -3.83 27.93
C HIS A 242 12.91 -5.31 27.60
N LEU A 243 12.37 -6.25 28.37
CA LEU A 243 12.41 -7.69 28.06
C LEU A 243 11.68 -7.96 26.73
N ARG A 244 12.46 -8.22 25.67
CA ARG A 244 11.95 -8.42 24.30
C ARG A 244 10.92 -9.55 24.30
N ARG A 245 9.67 -9.20 24.01
CA ARG A 245 8.61 -10.16 23.69
C ARG A 245 8.88 -10.72 22.31
N ARG A 246 8.54 -12.00 22.08
CA ARG A 246 8.78 -12.66 20.78
C ARG A 246 8.21 -11.88 19.59
N LEU A 247 7.11 -11.15 19.79
CA LEU A 247 6.54 -10.28 18.75
C LEU A 247 7.53 -9.19 18.27
N ALA A 248 8.14 -8.46 19.22
CA ALA A 248 9.10 -7.40 18.87
C ALA A 248 10.34 -8.01 18.20
N HIS A 249 10.80 -9.15 18.71
CA HIS A 249 11.89 -9.90 18.09
C HIS A 249 11.60 -10.31 16.65
N SER A 250 10.43 -10.88 16.35
CA SER A 250 10.07 -11.25 14.98
C SER A 250 10.02 -10.04 14.03
N ILE A 251 9.61 -8.87 14.51
CA ILE A 251 9.63 -7.62 13.72
C ILE A 251 11.06 -7.15 13.46
N GLU A 252 11.95 -7.22 14.46
CA GLU A 252 13.37 -6.87 14.31
C GLU A 252 14.10 -7.82 13.35
N VAL A 253 13.83 -9.13 13.46
CA VAL A 253 14.34 -10.16 12.55
C VAL A 253 13.85 -9.90 11.13
N MET A 254 12.57 -9.57 10.94
CA MET A 254 12.02 -9.20 9.64
C MET A 254 12.78 -8.00 9.03
N GLN A 255 13.03 -6.95 9.81
CA GLN A 255 13.73 -5.76 9.32
C GLN A 255 15.18 -6.05 8.91
N LEU A 256 15.89 -6.86 9.69
CA LEU A 256 17.26 -7.29 9.37
C LEU A 256 17.27 -8.21 8.13
N ALA A 257 16.36 -9.18 8.07
CA ALA A 257 16.24 -10.09 6.95
C ALA A 257 15.90 -9.36 5.64
N LEU A 258 15.05 -8.33 5.69
CA LEU A 258 14.77 -7.45 4.55
C LEU A 258 16.02 -6.70 4.06
N THR A 259 16.85 -6.22 4.98
CA THR A 259 18.10 -5.53 4.64
C THR A 259 19.06 -6.47 3.90
N ILE A 260 19.17 -7.71 4.37
CA ILE A 260 19.97 -8.75 3.73
C ILE A 260 19.37 -9.11 2.35
N ALA A 261 18.08 -9.43 2.30
CA ALA A 261 17.41 -9.83 1.06
C ALA A 261 17.54 -8.79 -0.05
N ASN A 262 17.30 -7.52 0.27
CA ASN A 262 17.44 -6.44 -0.71
C ASN A 262 18.88 -6.28 -1.20
N SER A 263 19.88 -6.46 -0.31
CA SER A 263 21.30 -6.35 -0.68
C SER A 263 21.75 -7.45 -1.65
N PHE A 264 21.15 -8.64 -1.57
CA PHE A 264 21.49 -9.79 -2.42
C PHE A 264 20.48 -10.03 -3.57
N GLY A 265 19.50 -9.15 -3.75
CA GLY A 265 18.44 -9.33 -4.75
C GLY A 265 17.58 -10.58 -4.50
N LEU A 266 17.35 -10.95 -3.24
CA LEU A 266 16.42 -12.01 -2.86
C LEU A 266 14.98 -11.50 -2.82
N ASN A 267 14.01 -12.41 -2.74
CA ASN A 267 12.61 -12.03 -2.66
C ASN A 267 12.27 -11.45 -1.28
N ALA A 268 12.20 -10.13 -1.21
CA ALA A 268 12.00 -9.38 0.03
C ALA A 268 10.65 -9.71 0.72
N ASP A 269 9.57 -9.86 -0.05
CA ASP A 269 8.24 -10.14 0.52
C ASP A 269 8.16 -11.57 1.09
N LEU A 270 8.75 -12.56 0.42
CA LEU A 270 8.88 -13.92 0.95
C LEU A 270 9.75 -13.95 2.21
N THR A 271 10.88 -13.25 2.18
CA THR A 271 11.80 -13.15 3.33
C THR A 271 11.09 -12.53 4.54
N ALA A 272 10.33 -11.46 4.32
CA ALA A 272 9.56 -10.83 5.39
C ALA A 272 8.48 -11.75 5.96
N ALA A 273 7.77 -12.48 5.10
CA ALA A 273 6.75 -13.44 5.53
C ALA A 273 7.36 -14.55 6.41
N GLY A 274 8.44 -15.19 5.95
CA GLY A 274 9.13 -16.22 6.72
C GLY A 274 9.68 -15.69 8.05
N ALA A 275 10.34 -14.52 8.03
CA ALA A 275 10.89 -13.90 9.23
C ALA A 275 9.83 -13.52 10.28
N LEU A 276 8.63 -13.09 9.86
CA LEU A 276 7.53 -12.83 10.80
C LEU A 276 6.99 -14.12 11.42
N ALA A 277 6.96 -15.22 10.67
CA ALA A 277 6.36 -16.47 11.11
C ALA A 277 7.33 -17.46 11.78
N HIS A 278 8.65 -17.23 11.73
CA HIS A 278 9.65 -18.19 12.24
C HIS A 278 9.39 -18.64 13.69
N ASP A 279 8.85 -17.73 14.51
CA ASP A 279 8.65 -17.93 15.94
C ASP A 279 7.22 -18.37 16.31
N ILE A 280 6.33 -18.49 15.32
CA ILE A 280 4.89 -18.67 15.53
C ILE A 280 4.55 -20.00 16.22
N GLY A 281 5.35 -21.02 15.96
CA GLY A 281 5.21 -22.38 16.49
C GLY A 281 5.89 -22.63 17.84
N HIS A 282 6.47 -21.63 18.51
CA HIS A 282 7.11 -21.90 19.80
C HIS A 282 6.12 -22.24 20.90
N ALA A 283 6.46 -23.25 21.70
CA ALA A 283 5.80 -23.55 22.96
C ALA A 283 5.95 -22.38 23.97
N PRO A 284 5.05 -22.29 24.97
CA PRO A 284 5.29 -21.46 26.16
C PRO A 284 6.68 -21.77 26.76
N PHE A 285 7.33 -20.77 27.35
CA PHE A 285 8.68 -20.91 27.94
C PHE A 285 9.81 -21.28 26.95
N GLY A 286 9.57 -21.16 25.64
CA GLY A 286 10.58 -21.37 24.60
C GLY A 286 11.13 -22.79 24.60
N HIS A 287 12.46 -22.94 24.46
CA HIS A 287 13.08 -24.27 24.33
C HIS A 287 12.84 -25.18 25.53
N ALA A 288 12.69 -24.63 26.75
CA ALA A 288 12.34 -25.44 27.92
C ALA A 288 10.96 -26.10 27.76
N GLY A 289 9.98 -25.37 27.24
CA GLY A 289 8.66 -25.92 26.93
C GLY A 289 8.69 -26.89 25.76
N GLU A 290 9.47 -26.59 24.73
CA GLU A 290 9.69 -27.48 23.58
C GLU A 290 10.26 -28.84 24.01
N MET A 291 11.35 -28.84 24.79
CA MET A 291 11.94 -30.07 25.34
C MET A 291 10.98 -30.81 26.27
N ALA A 292 10.21 -30.11 27.10
CA ALA A 292 9.25 -30.74 27.99
C ALA A 292 8.15 -31.47 27.21
N ILE A 293 7.60 -30.84 26.17
CA ILE A 293 6.56 -31.45 25.32
C ILE A 293 7.16 -32.63 24.54
N ASP A 294 8.34 -32.45 23.93
CA ASP A 294 9.02 -33.50 23.17
C ASP A 294 9.27 -34.76 24.02
N ASN A 295 9.80 -34.59 25.23
CA ASN A 295 10.02 -35.70 26.16
C ASN A 295 8.72 -36.40 26.57
N ILE A 296 7.65 -35.64 26.83
CA ILE A 296 6.36 -36.22 27.21
C ILE A 296 5.76 -37.02 26.05
N LEU A 297 5.81 -36.50 24.81
CA LEU A 297 5.30 -37.22 23.64
C LEU A 297 6.03 -38.55 23.43
N LYS A 298 7.37 -38.52 23.50
CA LYS A 298 8.21 -39.72 23.41
C LYS A 298 7.93 -40.73 24.53
N GLN A 299 7.58 -40.26 25.73
CA GLN A 299 7.19 -41.14 26.85
C GLN A 299 5.80 -41.76 26.67
N ILE A 300 4.87 -41.07 26.00
CA ILE A 300 3.50 -41.57 25.76
C ILE A 300 3.51 -42.66 24.69
N SER A 301 4.18 -42.41 23.55
CA SER A 301 4.39 -43.40 22.49
C SER A 301 5.44 -42.89 21.50
N GLU A 302 6.37 -43.76 21.09
CA GLU A 302 7.35 -43.45 20.05
C GLU A 302 6.68 -43.12 18.69
N ASP A 303 5.48 -43.67 18.43
CA ASP A 303 4.73 -43.44 17.18
C ASP A 303 4.13 -42.03 17.07
N LEU A 304 4.02 -41.29 18.18
CA LEU A 304 3.53 -39.90 18.16
C LEU A 304 4.59 -38.91 17.66
N GLY A 305 5.84 -39.35 17.55
CA GLY A 305 6.98 -38.51 17.20
C GLY A 305 7.36 -37.55 18.32
N GLY A 306 8.09 -36.50 17.94
CA GLY A 306 8.57 -35.46 18.84
C GLY A 306 7.83 -34.13 18.70
N PHE A 307 8.32 -33.12 19.42
CA PHE A 307 7.85 -31.74 19.28
C PHE A 307 9.01 -30.81 18.95
N ASN A 308 8.84 -30.01 17.90
CA ASN A 308 9.73 -28.91 17.57
C ASN A 308 8.93 -27.72 17.05
N HIS A 309 9.47 -26.52 17.27
CA HIS A 309 8.75 -25.28 16.98
C HIS A 309 8.59 -25.01 15.48
N TYR A 310 9.49 -25.50 14.61
CA TYR A 310 9.45 -25.22 13.18
C TYR A 310 8.37 -26.06 12.46
N GLU A 311 8.24 -27.36 12.77
CA GLU A 311 7.11 -28.17 12.28
C GLU A 311 5.79 -27.72 12.88
N HIS A 312 5.79 -27.33 14.16
CA HIS A 312 4.60 -26.77 14.78
C HIS A 312 4.23 -25.41 14.16
N GLY A 313 5.21 -24.62 13.72
CA GLY A 313 4.98 -23.36 13.01
C GLY A 313 4.19 -23.59 11.72
N VAL A 314 4.53 -24.64 10.98
CA VAL A 314 3.78 -25.07 9.79
C VAL A 314 2.36 -25.52 10.18
N ASP A 315 2.20 -26.33 11.24
CA ASP A 315 0.86 -26.71 11.73
C ASP A 315 0.01 -25.49 12.10
N VAL A 316 0.61 -24.48 12.71
CA VAL A 316 -0.10 -23.26 13.12
C VAL A 316 -0.65 -22.52 11.91
N VAL A 317 0.18 -22.27 10.91
CA VAL A 317 -0.25 -21.52 9.73
C VAL A 317 -1.13 -22.35 8.79
N ARG A 318 -1.11 -23.68 8.90
CA ARG A 318 -1.89 -24.59 8.07
C ARG A 318 -3.24 -24.95 8.69
N TYR A 319 -3.28 -25.17 10.00
CA TYR A 319 -4.43 -25.78 10.69
C TYR A 319 -4.87 -25.11 11.99
N LEU A 320 -3.96 -24.54 12.79
CA LEU A 320 -4.30 -24.16 14.16
C LEU A 320 -4.67 -22.68 14.34
N ASP A 321 -4.31 -21.80 13.40
CA ASP A 321 -4.85 -20.43 13.43
C ASP A 321 -6.35 -20.44 13.14
N ASP A 322 -7.04 -19.44 13.71
CA ASP A 322 -8.50 -19.35 13.65
C ASP A 322 -9.03 -19.38 12.21
N MET A 323 -10.28 -19.80 12.06
CA MET A 323 -10.94 -19.94 10.77
C MET A 323 -10.87 -18.64 9.94
N TYR A 324 -10.24 -18.74 8.77
CA TYR A 324 -10.20 -17.70 7.78
C TYR A 324 -11.48 -17.71 6.94
N LEU A 325 -12.13 -16.56 6.84
CA LEU A 325 -13.38 -16.38 6.10
C LEU A 325 -13.15 -15.43 4.93
N SER A 326 -13.17 -15.96 3.70
CA SER A 326 -13.07 -15.15 2.49
C SER A 326 -14.20 -15.43 1.51
N SER A 327 -14.83 -14.35 1.03
CA SER A 327 -15.83 -14.42 -0.03
C SER A 327 -15.22 -15.06 -1.28
N GLY A 328 -15.81 -16.17 -1.73
CA GLY A 328 -15.37 -16.92 -2.92
C GLY A 328 -14.43 -18.11 -2.67
N ILE A 329 -13.94 -18.29 -1.44
CA ILE A 329 -13.10 -19.45 -1.05
C ILE A 329 -13.87 -20.37 -0.09
N GLY A 330 -14.71 -19.79 0.77
CA GLY A 330 -15.36 -20.52 1.87
C GLY A 330 -14.53 -20.48 3.16
N PRO A 331 -15.07 -21.02 4.26
CA PRO A 331 -14.35 -21.15 5.53
C PRO A 331 -13.24 -22.20 5.41
N HIS A 332 -12.05 -21.90 5.93
CA HIS A 332 -11.00 -22.90 6.16
C HIS A 332 -10.18 -22.54 7.40
N HIS A 333 -9.51 -23.52 7.99
CA HIS A 333 -8.56 -23.29 9.08
C HIS A 333 -7.21 -22.80 8.55
N GLY A 334 -6.41 -22.19 9.42
CA GLY A 334 -5.11 -21.65 9.05
C GLY A 334 -5.16 -20.46 8.09
N LEU A 335 -3.98 -20.09 7.60
CA LEU A 335 -3.73 -18.88 6.82
C LEU A 335 -3.69 -19.14 5.30
N ASN A 336 -3.71 -20.41 4.87
CA ASN A 336 -3.63 -20.82 3.46
C ASN A 336 -2.49 -20.11 2.72
N LEU A 337 -1.27 -20.17 3.29
CA LEU A 337 -0.05 -19.53 2.77
C LEU A 337 0.45 -20.23 1.49
N THR A 338 1.39 -19.63 0.79
CA THR A 338 2.06 -20.30 -0.32
C THR A 338 3.03 -21.35 0.21
N MET A 339 3.40 -22.30 -0.65
CA MET A 339 4.32 -23.37 -0.30
C MET A 339 5.68 -22.83 0.13
N GLU A 340 6.20 -21.84 -0.59
CA GLU A 340 7.52 -21.25 -0.35
C GLU A 340 7.57 -20.53 1.01
N THR A 341 6.46 -19.91 1.43
CA THR A 341 6.36 -19.30 2.76
C THR A 341 6.33 -20.37 3.85
N MET A 342 5.57 -21.46 3.67
CA MET A 342 5.56 -22.58 4.62
C MET A 342 6.92 -23.28 4.71
N GLU A 343 7.59 -23.44 3.57
CA GLU A 343 8.96 -23.97 3.50
C GLU A 343 9.95 -23.06 4.22
N SER A 344 9.81 -21.74 4.11
CA SER A 344 10.64 -20.79 4.86
C SER A 344 10.46 -20.92 6.37
N ILE A 345 9.25 -21.26 6.84
CA ILE A 345 8.93 -21.52 8.26
C ILE A 345 9.46 -22.89 8.71
N PHE A 346 9.58 -23.85 7.79
CA PHE A 346 10.13 -25.16 8.11
C PHE A 346 11.66 -25.14 8.19
N LYS A 347 12.31 -24.46 7.23
CA LYS A 347 13.77 -24.51 7.02
C LYS A 347 14.57 -23.40 7.72
N HIS A 348 13.95 -22.52 8.51
CA HIS A 348 14.67 -21.39 9.15
C HIS A 348 15.63 -21.82 10.26
N THR A 349 15.60 -23.08 10.67
CA THR A 349 16.47 -23.61 11.72
C THR A 349 17.84 -23.99 11.17
N PHE A 350 18.89 -23.58 11.89
CA PHE A 350 20.26 -23.83 11.50
C PHE A 350 20.74 -25.20 11.96
N PHE A 351 21.41 -25.94 11.07
CA PHE A 351 22.22 -27.10 11.41
C PHE A 351 23.45 -26.66 12.20
N ARG A 352 23.39 -26.69 13.54
CA ARG A 352 24.60 -26.50 14.36
C ARG A 352 25.45 -27.77 14.29
N THR A 353 26.50 -27.73 13.47
CA THR A 353 27.60 -28.71 13.40
C THR A 353 28.32 -29.02 14.74
N ARG A 354 27.85 -28.51 15.88
CA ARG A 354 28.53 -28.58 17.18
C ARG A 354 27.73 -29.27 18.30
N GLU A 355 26.47 -29.63 18.08
CA GLU A 355 25.68 -30.40 19.04
C GLU A 355 25.48 -31.81 18.46
N GLU A 356 26.08 -32.83 19.10
CA GLU A 356 25.89 -34.23 18.74
C GLU A 356 24.38 -34.54 18.65
N GLY A 357 23.90 -34.95 17.46
CA GLY A 357 22.51 -35.35 17.22
C GLY A 357 21.62 -34.35 16.46
N SER A 358 22.14 -33.21 16.00
CA SER A 358 21.37 -32.30 15.12
C SER A 358 21.25 -32.88 13.71
N LEU A 359 20.04 -32.96 13.15
CA LEU A 359 19.78 -33.43 11.79
C LEU A 359 20.02 -32.33 10.76
N SER A 360 20.59 -32.70 9.60
CA SER A 360 20.69 -31.83 8.43
C SER A 360 19.31 -31.47 7.88
N GLN A 361 19.22 -30.42 7.07
CA GLN A 361 17.95 -30.06 6.41
C GLN A 361 17.45 -31.16 5.47
N GLU A 362 18.37 -31.94 4.87
CA GLU A 362 18.05 -33.09 4.03
C GLU A 362 17.46 -34.23 4.89
N GLU A 363 18.09 -34.56 6.01
CA GLU A 363 17.60 -35.58 6.95
C GLU A 363 16.25 -35.18 7.57
N LEU A 364 16.09 -33.91 7.97
CA LEU A 364 14.82 -33.37 8.46
C LEU A 364 13.71 -33.48 7.42
N SER A 365 14.03 -33.26 6.15
CA SER A 365 13.06 -33.39 5.07
C SER A 365 12.60 -34.84 4.87
N GLU A 366 13.41 -35.84 5.18
CA GLU A 366 13.04 -37.26 5.04
C GLU A 366 12.13 -37.76 6.16
N ILE A 367 12.24 -37.18 7.35
CA ILE A 367 11.50 -37.62 8.54
C ILE A 367 10.31 -36.72 8.89
N THR A 368 10.21 -35.52 8.32
CA THR A 368 9.12 -34.59 8.64
C THR A 368 7.75 -35.15 8.26
N LYS A 369 6.76 -34.84 9.08
CA LYS A 369 5.33 -35.09 8.79
C LYS A 369 4.77 -34.18 7.68
N HIS A 370 5.51 -33.15 7.29
CA HIS A 370 5.14 -32.20 6.22
C HIS A 370 5.77 -32.61 4.89
N ASP A 371 5.48 -33.83 4.44
CA ASP A 371 6.03 -34.46 3.23
C ASP A 371 5.80 -33.63 1.94
N PHE A 372 4.69 -32.91 1.87
CA PHE A 372 4.36 -32.00 0.77
C PHE A 372 5.37 -30.85 0.57
N LEU A 373 6.26 -30.59 1.54
CA LEU A 373 7.36 -29.62 1.43
C LEU A 373 8.64 -30.21 0.78
N ARG A 374 8.71 -31.53 0.56
CA ARG A 374 9.89 -32.21 -0.02
C ARG A 374 10.10 -31.90 -1.50
N ASP A 375 9.01 -31.74 -2.27
CA ASP A 375 9.03 -31.64 -3.75
C ASP A 375 9.24 -30.22 -4.30
N ASN A 376 9.85 -29.33 -3.54
CA ASN A 376 9.85 -27.89 -3.84
C ASN A 376 11.24 -27.24 -3.97
N THR A 377 12.31 -28.02 -3.77
CA THR A 377 13.72 -27.61 -3.97
C THR A 377 14.34 -28.18 -5.23
#